data_AF-D5UZQ8-F1
#
_entry.id   AF-D5UZQ8-F1
#
_cell.length_a   1.000
_cell.length_b   1.000
_cell.length_c   1.000
_cell.angle_alpha   90.00
_cell.angle_beta   90.00
_cell.angle_gamma   90.00
#
_symmetry.space_group_name_H-M   'P 1'
#
loop_
_entity.id
_entity.type
_entity.pdbx_description
1 polymer ?
#
loop_
_entity_poly.entity_id
_entity_poly.type
_entity_poly.pdbx_seq_one_letter_code
_entity_poly.pdbx_strand_id
1 'polypeptide(L)'
;MIQCTCKEEFNICGSESTIHFISNVDELLKKSELYVNELGLETNINENICSFVSLNPNLFFEENADFLIEKFSEEEQKEIRVFIENHRHPLTINSVLKSKPLFIYLNFIKDSSFFDILYSKSFTSHFQAIIDMKSNSIFGYEALIRGVYPDGTLMYPDEIFKKSTRNNTNFKLDQICRETALKTAATKRVNKKIFINFLPTSIYDPEFCLQATVKWAKQLDYDPKNIIFEVVETEKVEDKTHLKDILNFYRKKGFLIALDDVGEGYSSLNMIIDIKPDIIKVDRNIIDNIQNDNMKQSIYKALRQISHENDIKLLAEGVETVEELNIVREIGVDYVQGFYYSKPLVEPVRKLKI
;
A
#
# COMPACT_ATOMS: atom_id res chain seq x y z
N MET A 1 -17.69 6.46 20.28
CA MET A 1 -16.21 6.43 20.30
C MET A 1 -15.77 5.20 19.52
N ILE A 2 -15.47 5.37 18.23
CA ILE A 2 -14.94 4.31 17.38
C ILE A 2 -13.49 4.12 17.80
N GLN A 3 -13.24 3.13 18.64
CA GLN A 3 -11.92 2.79 19.12
C GLN A 3 -11.16 2.19 17.92
N CYS A 4 -10.15 2.91 17.41
CA CYS A 4 -9.27 2.45 16.32
C CYS A 4 -8.76 1.04 16.67
N THR A 5 -9.15 0.03 15.90
CA THR A 5 -8.60 -1.34 15.92
C THR A 5 -7.16 -1.40 15.40
N CYS A 6 -6.58 -0.24 15.05
CA CYS A 6 -5.32 -0.04 14.35
C CYS A 6 -4.06 -0.14 15.24
N LYS A 7 -4.22 -0.41 16.55
CA LYS A 7 -3.12 -0.44 17.52
C LYS A 7 -2.66 -1.82 17.96
N GLU A 8 -3.42 -2.88 17.70
CA GLU A 8 -3.05 -4.22 18.15
C GLU A 8 -2.29 -4.94 17.03
N GLU A 9 -1.01 -5.21 17.28
CA GLU A 9 -0.23 -6.17 16.52
C GLU A 9 -0.95 -7.51 16.61
N PHE A 10 -1.24 -8.12 15.45
CA PHE A 10 -1.87 -9.42 15.45
C PHE A 10 -0.82 -10.46 15.87
N ASN A 11 -1.16 -11.27 16.86
CA ASN A 11 -0.29 -12.31 17.36
C ASN A 11 -1.12 -13.53 17.76
N ILE A 12 -0.51 -14.70 17.64
CA ILE A 12 -1.11 -15.98 18.01
C ILE A 12 -0.48 -16.44 19.34
N CYS A 13 -1.30 -16.96 20.25
CA CYS A 13 -0.82 -17.37 21.57
C CYS A 13 0.19 -18.52 21.46
N GLY A 14 1.30 -18.43 22.20
CA GLY A 14 2.34 -19.47 22.27
C GLY A 14 2.20 -20.42 23.45
N SER A 15 1.12 -20.31 24.24
CA SER A 15 0.86 -21.15 25.41
C SER A 15 -0.43 -21.93 25.25
N GLU A 16 -0.57 -23.02 26.02
CA GLU A 16 -1.73 -23.89 26.00
C GLU A 16 -3.03 -23.10 26.06
N SER A 17 -3.90 -23.33 25.08
CA SER A 17 -5.14 -22.60 24.84
C SER A 17 -6.14 -23.49 24.10
N THR A 18 -7.42 -23.18 24.21
CA THR A 18 -8.45 -23.83 23.39
C THR A 18 -8.65 -23.03 22.11
N ILE A 19 -8.56 -23.69 20.96
CA ILE A 19 -8.88 -23.09 19.66
C ILE A 19 -10.34 -23.43 19.34
N HIS A 20 -11.11 -22.42 18.97
CA HIS A 20 -12.51 -22.53 18.59
C HIS A 20 -12.66 -22.15 17.13
N PHE A 21 -13.13 -23.09 16.31
CA PHE A 21 -13.61 -22.84 14.96
C PHE A 21 -15.13 -22.66 15.03
N ILE A 22 -15.60 -21.49 14.62
CA ILE A 22 -16.97 -21.02 14.79
C ILE A 22 -17.56 -20.79 13.40
N SER A 23 -18.70 -21.39 13.10
CA SER A 23 -19.41 -21.19 11.83
C SER A 23 -20.89 -21.47 12.01
N ASN A 24 -21.76 -20.71 11.35
CA ASN A 24 -23.20 -20.99 11.34
C ASN A 24 -23.61 -22.00 10.25
N VAL A 25 -22.64 -22.57 9.53
CA VAL A 25 -22.86 -23.56 8.48
C VAL A 25 -22.49 -24.94 9.04
N ASP A 26 -23.50 -25.79 9.25
CA ASP A 26 -23.34 -27.10 9.86
C ASP A 26 -22.33 -28.00 9.10
N GLU A 27 -22.33 -27.92 7.77
CA GLU A 27 -21.37 -28.66 6.94
C GLU A 27 -19.92 -28.23 7.21
N LEU A 28 -19.67 -26.94 7.48
CA LEU A 28 -18.33 -26.43 7.78
C LEU A 28 -17.86 -26.82 9.18
N LEU A 29 -18.77 -26.95 10.14
CA LEU A 29 -18.43 -27.48 11.47
C LEU A 29 -18.07 -28.95 11.42
N LYS A 30 -18.86 -29.77 10.70
CA LYS A 30 -18.52 -31.19 10.48
C LYS A 30 -17.19 -31.35 9.76
N LYS A 31 -16.94 -30.50 8.76
CA LYS A 31 -15.68 -30.47 8.02
C LYS A 31 -14.50 -30.06 8.92
N SER A 32 -14.70 -29.06 9.80
CA SER A 32 -13.73 -28.65 10.81
C SER A 32 -13.40 -29.77 11.78
N GLU A 33 -14.41 -30.44 12.32
CA GLU A 33 -14.23 -31.60 13.20
C GLU A 33 -13.47 -32.73 12.52
N LEU A 34 -13.86 -33.09 11.30
CA LEU A 34 -13.18 -34.15 10.53
C LEU A 34 -11.68 -33.86 10.40
N TYR A 35 -11.33 -32.64 9.97
CA TYR A 35 -9.93 -32.31 9.72
C TYR A 35 -9.11 -32.10 10.97
N VAL A 36 -9.69 -31.55 12.04
CA VAL A 36 -8.97 -31.47 13.33
C VAL A 36 -8.71 -32.87 13.89
N ASN A 37 -9.65 -33.81 13.74
CA ASN A 37 -9.44 -35.21 14.11
C ASN A 37 -8.40 -35.90 13.19
N GLU A 38 -8.33 -35.57 11.89
CA GLU A 38 -7.26 -36.05 10.99
C GLU A 38 -5.87 -35.59 11.46
N LEU A 39 -5.77 -34.46 12.16
CA LEU A 39 -4.55 -33.97 12.80
C LEU A 39 -4.25 -34.64 14.16
N GLY A 40 -5.09 -35.59 14.60
CA GLY A 40 -4.92 -36.33 15.85
C GLY A 40 -5.33 -35.55 17.11
N LEU A 41 -6.10 -34.47 16.95
CA LEU A 41 -6.59 -33.66 18.06
C LEU A 41 -8.05 -34.01 18.36
N GLU A 42 -8.38 -34.21 19.65
CA GLU A 42 -9.76 -34.45 20.07
C GLU A 42 -10.60 -33.17 20.00
N THR A 43 -11.76 -33.28 19.37
CA THR A 43 -12.71 -32.18 19.18
C THR A 43 -13.90 -32.27 20.11
N ASN A 44 -14.44 -31.12 20.48
CA ASN A 44 -15.74 -30.98 21.12
C ASN A 44 -16.61 -30.02 20.31
N ILE A 45 -17.74 -30.52 19.79
CA ILE A 45 -18.74 -29.68 19.13
C ILE A 45 -19.81 -29.27 20.14
N ASN A 46 -20.05 -27.97 20.25
CA ASN A 46 -21.19 -27.42 20.96
C ASN A 46 -21.82 -26.29 20.13
N GLU A 47 -23.11 -26.43 19.83
CA GLU A 47 -23.86 -25.53 18.94
C GLU A 47 -23.10 -25.24 17.63
N ASN A 48 -22.66 -24.00 17.45
CA ASN A 48 -21.99 -23.53 16.25
C ASN A 48 -20.46 -23.44 16.39
N ILE A 49 -19.88 -24.20 17.35
CA ILE A 49 -18.47 -24.12 17.72
C ILE A 49 -17.85 -25.52 17.76
N CYS A 50 -16.79 -25.72 16.98
CA CYS A 50 -15.86 -26.85 17.06
C CYS A 50 -14.63 -26.42 17.86
N SER A 51 -14.41 -27.02 19.03
CA SER A 51 -13.33 -26.65 19.96
C SER A 51 -12.31 -27.77 20.10
N PHE A 52 -11.03 -27.42 20.21
CA PHE A 52 -9.95 -28.37 20.47
C PHE A 52 -8.79 -27.71 21.24
N VAL A 53 -8.11 -28.47 22.09
CA VAL A 53 -7.00 -27.95 22.89
C VAL A 53 -5.72 -27.98 22.06
N SER A 54 -4.95 -26.89 22.09
CA SER A 54 -3.61 -26.81 21.52
C SER A 54 -2.62 -26.37 22.58
N LEU A 55 -1.54 -27.13 22.76
CA LEU A 55 -0.44 -26.79 23.67
C LEU A 55 0.27 -25.49 23.26
N ASN A 56 0.23 -25.17 21.96
CA ASN A 56 0.79 -23.95 21.40
C ASN A 56 0.03 -23.61 20.11
N PRO A 57 -0.97 -22.72 20.16
CA PRO A 57 -1.73 -22.31 18.98
C PRO A 57 -0.87 -21.74 17.85
N ASN A 58 0.20 -21.01 18.16
CA ASN A 58 1.10 -20.49 17.12
C ASN A 58 1.75 -21.65 16.35
N LEU A 59 2.33 -22.62 17.07
CA LEU A 59 2.92 -23.81 16.46
C LEU A 59 1.88 -24.64 15.70
N PHE A 60 0.65 -24.76 16.22
CA PHE A 60 -0.44 -25.43 15.52
C PHE A 60 -0.68 -24.81 14.14
N PHE A 61 -0.80 -23.49 14.03
CA PHE A 61 -0.98 -22.86 12.72
C PHE A 61 0.29 -22.94 11.86
N GLU A 62 1.49 -22.83 12.44
CA GLU A 62 2.76 -23.01 11.71
C GLU A 62 2.88 -24.39 11.05
N GLU A 63 2.53 -25.45 11.77
CA GLU A 63 2.65 -26.83 11.28
C GLU A 63 1.51 -27.24 10.34
N ASN A 64 0.32 -26.62 10.48
CA ASN A 64 -0.89 -27.07 9.80
C ASN A 64 -1.46 -26.08 8.80
N ALA A 65 -0.83 -24.92 8.57
CA ALA A 65 -1.35 -23.90 7.64
C ALA A 65 -1.57 -24.45 6.23
N ASP A 66 -0.60 -25.16 5.65
CA ASP A 66 -0.71 -25.70 4.29
C ASP A 66 -1.84 -26.72 4.17
N PHE A 67 -1.98 -27.60 5.17
CA PHE A 67 -3.08 -28.55 5.25
C PHE A 67 -4.44 -27.85 5.31
N LEU A 68 -4.59 -26.86 6.19
CA LEU A 68 -5.82 -26.09 6.32
C LEU A 68 -6.16 -25.32 5.03
N ILE A 69 -5.16 -24.77 4.33
CA ILE A 69 -5.34 -24.09 3.04
C ILE A 69 -5.81 -25.06 1.95
N GLU A 70 -5.27 -26.28 1.90
CA GLU A 70 -5.68 -27.29 0.93
C GLU A 70 -7.12 -27.77 1.18
N LYS A 71 -7.49 -27.92 2.45
CA LYS A 71 -8.75 -28.49 2.88
C LYS A 71 -9.94 -27.53 2.84
N PHE A 72 -9.71 -26.24 3.09
CA PHE A 72 -10.75 -25.21 3.06
C PHE A 72 -10.56 -24.27 1.88
N SER A 73 -11.59 -24.11 1.06
CA SER A 73 -11.63 -23.09 0.01
C SER A 73 -11.59 -21.67 0.60
N GLU A 74 -11.24 -20.68 -0.22
CA GLU A 74 -11.13 -19.29 0.25
C GLU A 74 -12.42 -18.75 0.88
N GLU A 75 -13.59 -19.13 0.36
CA GLU A 75 -14.88 -18.72 0.94
C GLU A 75 -15.15 -19.40 2.29
N GLU A 76 -14.76 -20.67 2.44
CA GLU A 76 -14.86 -21.37 3.72
C GLU A 76 -13.91 -20.77 4.76
N GLN A 77 -12.69 -20.40 4.36
CA GLN A 77 -11.74 -19.74 5.27
C GLN A 77 -12.20 -18.34 5.72
N LYS A 78 -13.04 -17.66 4.93
CA LYS A 78 -13.69 -16.40 5.31
C LYS A 78 -14.85 -16.62 6.28
N GLU A 79 -15.61 -17.69 6.08
CA GLU A 79 -16.78 -18.03 6.90
C GLU A 79 -16.40 -18.62 8.27
N ILE A 80 -15.36 -19.47 8.33
CA ILE A 80 -14.89 -20.05 9.58
C ILE A 80 -14.20 -18.96 10.39
N ARG A 81 -14.74 -18.65 11.57
CA ARG A 81 -14.14 -17.71 12.51
C ARG A 81 -13.38 -18.45 13.58
N VAL A 82 -12.20 -17.95 13.91
CA VAL A 82 -11.29 -18.54 14.88
C VAL A 82 -11.17 -17.63 16.08
N PHE A 83 -11.37 -18.22 17.26
CA PHE A 83 -11.10 -17.61 18.56
C PHE A 83 -10.15 -18.51 19.35
N ILE A 84 -9.16 -17.92 20.01
CA ILE A 84 -8.21 -18.63 20.87
C ILE A 84 -8.50 -18.24 22.31
N GLU A 85 -9.09 -19.16 23.07
CA GLU A 85 -9.44 -19.00 24.47
C GLU A 85 -8.23 -19.27 25.37
N ASN A 86 -7.98 -18.36 26.31
CA ASN A 86 -6.99 -18.55 27.37
C ASN A 86 -7.47 -17.89 28.68
N HIS A 87 -6.68 -18.06 29.75
CA HIS A 87 -7.01 -17.55 31.08
C HIS A 87 -7.30 -16.04 31.16
N ARG A 88 -6.82 -15.22 30.20
CA ARG A 88 -7.09 -13.77 30.12
C ARG A 88 -8.27 -13.44 29.22
N HIS A 89 -8.58 -14.32 28.27
CA HIS A 89 -9.57 -14.11 27.22
C HIS A 89 -10.51 -15.33 27.15
N PRO A 90 -11.46 -15.45 28.09
CA PRO A 90 -12.41 -16.56 28.11
C PRO A 90 -13.41 -16.49 26.95
N LEU A 91 -13.95 -17.62 26.55
CA LEU A 91 -15.01 -17.71 25.55
C LEU A 91 -16.30 -17.06 26.09
N THR A 92 -16.76 -16.03 25.40
CA THR A 92 -17.98 -15.27 25.71
C THR A 92 -18.64 -14.84 24.40
N ILE A 93 -19.92 -14.45 24.43
CA ILE A 93 -20.61 -13.92 23.24
C ILE A 93 -19.81 -12.76 22.60
N ASN A 94 -19.25 -11.88 23.43
CA ASN A 94 -18.43 -10.76 22.95
C ASN A 94 -17.12 -11.23 22.31
N SER A 95 -16.52 -12.32 22.79
CA SER A 95 -15.29 -12.86 22.19
C SER A 95 -15.57 -13.56 20.86
N VAL A 96 -16.72 -14.21 20.72
CA VAL A 96 -17.23 -14.74 19.44
C VAL A 96 -17.38 -13.62 18.41
N LEU A 97 -17.95 -12.46 18.78
CA LEU A 97 -18.04 -11.31 17.88
C LEU A 97 -16.65 -10.77 17.45
N LYS A 98 -15.66 -10.87 18.34
CA LYS A 98 -14.27 -10.44 18.10
C LYS A 98 -13.38 -11.50 17.44
N SER A 99 -13.87 -12.71 17.23
CA SER A 99 -13.15 -13.77 16.51
C SER A 99 -12.73 -13.27 15.12
N LYS A 100 -11.72 -13.89 14.55
CA LYS A 100 -11.18 -13.48 13.24
C LYS A 100 -11.35 -14.63 12.26
N PRO A 101 -11.70 -14.36 10.99
CA PRO A 101 -11.73 -15.41 9.97
C PRO A 101 -10.45 -16.25 9.95
N LEU A 102 -10.58 -17.54 9.65
CA LEU A 102 -9.48 -18.49 9.59
C LEU A 102 -8.37 -18.01 8.64
N PHE A 103 -8.75 -17.42 7.49
CA PHE A 103 -7.76 -16.91 6.53
C PHE A 103 -6.80 -15.86 7.15
N ILE A 104 -7.20 -15.13 8.19
CA ILE A 104 -6.31 -14.16 8.85
C ILE A 104 -5.15 -14.87 9.56
N TYR A 105 -5.43 -15.99 10.24
CA TYR A 105 -4.39 -16.78 10.91
C TYR A 105 -3.48 -17.47 9.89
N LEU A 106 -4.05 -18.04 8.83
CA LEU A 106 -3.31 -18.69 7.76
C LEU A 106 -2.41 -17.71 7.01
N ASN A 107 -2.92 -16.53 6.65
CA ASN A 107 -2.12 -15.48 6.03
C ASN A 107 -1.03 -14.97 6.96
N PHE A 108 -1.29 -14.85 8.27
CA PHE A 108 -0.29 -14.44 9.25
C PHE A 108 0.93 -15.36 9.26
N ILE A 109 0.72 -16.68 9.29
CA ILE A 109 1.82 -17.65 9.20
C ILE A 109 2.54 -17.57 7.85
N LYS A 110 1.76 -17.56 6.76
CA LYS A 110 2.29 -17.53 5.38
C LYS A 110 3.11 -16.26 5.09
N ASP A 111 2.74 -15.16 5.72
CA ASP A 111 3.37 -13.84 5.57
C ASP A 111 4.23 -13.43 6.77
N SER A 112 4.67 -14.38 7.59
CA SER A 112 5.53 -14.12 8.75
C SER A 112 6.66 -13.14 8.45
N SER A 113 7.41 -13.37 7.36
CA SER A 113 8.49 -12.47 6.93
C SER A 113 8.03 -11.03 6.61
N PHE A 114 6.82 -10.84 6.09
CA PHE A 114 6.26 -9.50 5.87
C PHE A 114 5.87 -8.85 7.20
N PHE A 115 5.27 -9.60 8.13
CA PHE A 115 4.95 -9.09 9.46
C PHE A 115 6.20 -8.73 10.25
N ASP A 116 7.27 -9.54 10.17
CA ASP A 116 8.57 -9.22 10.75
C ASP A 116 9.09 -7.88 10.24
N ILE A 117 9.08 -7.68 8.91
CA ILE A 117 9.48 -6.42 8.27
C ILE A 117 8.55 -5.26 8.70
N LEU A 118 7.23 -5.49 8.72
CA LEU A 118 6.22 -4.49 9.04
C LEU A 118 6.35 -3.97 10.48
N TYR A 119 6.47 -4.88 11.45
CA TYR A 119 6.51 -4.55 12.87
C TYR A 119 7.88 -4.06 13.33
N SER A 120 8.97 -4.62 12.79
CA SER A 120 10.33 -4.07 13.00
C SER A 120 10.57 -2.75 12.26
N LYS A 121 9.67 -2.38 11.34
CA LYS A 121 9.80 -1.24 10.42
C LYS A 121 11.10 -1.30 9.60
N SER A 122 11.48 -2.50 9.16
CA SER A 122 12.67 -2.76 8.34
C SER A 122 12.44 -2.37 6.88
N PHE A 123 12.33 -1.06 6.63
CA PHE A 123 12.10 -0.52 5.29
C PHE A 123 13.13 0.54 4.90
N THR A 124 13.34 0.69 3.60
CA THR A 124 14.12 1.76 2.98
C THR A 124 13.39 2.29 1.74
N SER A 125 13.84 3.42 1.20
CA SER A 125 13.34 3.95 -0.07
C SER A 125 14.45 3.98 -1.12
N HIS A 126 14.13 3.48 -2.31
CA HIS A 126 14.90 3.78 -3.51
C HIS A 126 14.34 5.05 -4.15
N PHE A 127 15.18 5.79 -4.87
CA PHE A 127 14.82 7.06 -5.48
C PHE A 127 14.95 6.97 -6.99
N GLN A 128 13.88 7.30 -7.71
CA GLN A 128 13.93 7.48 -9.16
C GLN A 128 13.85 8.96 -9.50
N ALA A 129 14.76 9.44 -10.36
CA ALA A 129 14.85 10.85 -10.69
C ALA A 129 13.72 11.29 -11.63
N ILE A 130 13.15 12.47 -11.33
CA ILE A 130 12.18 13.18 -12.16
C ILE A 130 12.87 14.41 -12.72
N ILE A 131 12.85 14.56 -14.04
CA ILE A 131 13.64 15.55 -14.77
C ILE A 131 12.74 16.68 -15.24
N ASP A 132 13.15 17.93 -15.02
CA ASP A 132 12.53 19.11 -15.60
C ASP A 132 13.05 19.34 -17.01
N MET A 133 12.16 19.28 -18.00
CA MET A 133 12.51 19.41 -19.41
C MET A 133 12.88 20.84 -19.82
N LYS A 134 12.46 21.86 -19.06
CA LYS A 134 12.84 23.24 -19.33
C LYS A 134 14.27 23.52 -18.89
N SER A 135 14.64 23.07 -17.69
CA SER A 135 15.98 23.30 -17.13
C SER A 135 16.98 22.18 -17.43
N ASN A 136 16.50 21.04 -17.95
CA ASN A 136 17.25 19.80 -18.13
C ASN A 136 17.99 19.38 -16.86
N SER A 137 17.30 19.47 -15.72
CA SER A 137 17.86 19.23 -14.40
C SER A 137 16.91 18.39 -13.55
N ILE A 138 17.45 17.79 -12.48
CA ILE A 138 16.63 16.99 -11.56
C ILE A 138 15.70 17.91 -10.78
N PHE A 139 14.40 17.71 -11.00
CA PHE A 139 13.30 18.38 -10.32
C PHE A 139 13.08 17.78 -8.93
N GLY A 140 13.02 16.46 -8.86
CA GLY A 140 12.72 15.70 -7.65
C GLY A 140 12.99 14.22 -7.83
N TYR A 141 12.55 13.45 -6.84
CA TYR A 141 12.63 11.99 -6.86
C TYR A 141 11.34 11.38 -6.39
N GLU A 142 10.91 10.31 -7.02
CA GLU A 142 9.91 9.42 -6.45
C GLU A 142 10.57 8.48 -5.44
N ALA A 143 9.99 8.39 -4.24
CA ALA A 143 10.46 7.52 -3.17
C ALA A 143 9.70 6.18 -3.20
N LEU A 144 10.37 5.15 -3.69
CA LEU A 144 9.80 3.82 -3.87
C LEU A 144 10.22 2.90 -2.72
N ILE A 145 9.25 2.42 -1.94
CA ILE A 145 9.46 1.61 -0.75
C ILE A 145 10.13 0.26 -1.06
N ARG A 146 11.00 -0.22 -0.18
CA ARG A 146 11.56 -1.58 -0.20
C ARG A 146 11.57 -2.13 1.22
N GLY A 147 11.04 -3.34 1.40
CA GLY A 147 11.19 -4.09 2.65
C GLY A 147 12.58 -4.73 2.68
N VAL A 148 13.21 -4.78 3.84
CA VAL A 148 14.57 -5.30 4.00
C VAL A 148 14.51 -6.54 4.88
N TYR A 149 14.81 -7.69 4.27
CA TYR A 149 14.93 -8.97 4.98
C TYR A 149 16.15 -8.97 5.93
N PRO A 150 16.20 -9.87 6.92
CA PRO A 150 17.34 -9.96 7.85
C PRO A 150 18.69 -10.20 7.17
N ASP A 151 18.71 -10.86 6.01
CA ASP A 151 19.91 -11.10 5.21
C ASP A 151 20.32 -9.91 4.32
N GLY A 152 19.53 -8.82 4.34
CA GLY A 152 19.74 -7.61 3.55
C GLY A 152 19.12 -7.64 2.15
N THR A 153 18.49 -8.73 1.73
CA THR A 153 17.75 -8.79 0.46
C THR A 153 16.47 -7.95 0.53
N LEU A 154 15.88 -7.64 -0.63
CA LEU A 154 14.76 -6.71 -0.73
C LEU A 154 13.44 -7.40 -1.08
N MET A 155 12.39 -7.05 -0.35
CA MET A 155 11.00 -7.22 -0.76
C MET A 155 10.58 -6.01 -1.60
N TYR A 156 10.05 -6.25 -2.80
CA TYR A 156 9.65 -5.20 -3.74
C TYR A 156 8.21 -4.73 -3.52
N PRO A 157 7.84 -3.50 -3.94
CA PRO A 157 6.51 -2.91 -3.71
C PRO A 157 5.35 -3.84 -4.00
N ASP A 158 5.31 -4.48 -5.17
CA ASP A 158 4.20 -5.34 -5.60
C ASP A 158 3.89 -6.44 -4.56
N GLU A 159 4.94 -7.05 -4.01
CA GLU A 159 4.82 -8.07 -2.98
C GLU A 159 4.35 -7.46 -1.65
N ILE A 160 4.93 -6.32 -1.24
CA ILE A 160 4.58 -5.61 0.00
C ILE A 160 3.09 -5.21 -0.01
N PHE A 161 2.63 -4.57 -1.09
CA PHE A 161 1.24 -4.08 -1.20
C PHE A 161 0.25 -5.23 -1.34
N LYS A 162 0.59 -6.29 -2.08
CA LYS A 162 -0.23 -7.52 -2.16
C LYS A 162 -0.41 -8.15 -0.78
N LYS A 163 0.70 -8.34 -0.04
CA LYS A 163 0.67 -8.88 1.33
C LYS A 163 -0.08 -7.96 2.27
N SER A 164 0.11 -6.66 2.16
CA SER A 164 -0.59 -5.71 3.02
C SER A 164 -2.11 -5.69 2.80
N THR A 165 -2.56 -5.72 1.54
CA THR A 165 -3.99 -5.72 1.21
C THR A 165 -4.68 -6.98 1.73
N ARG A 166 -4.12 -8.17 1.48
CA ARG A 166 -4.73 -9.42 1.96
C ARG A 166 -4.71 -9.57 3.48
N ASN A 167 -3.82 -8.84 4.17
CA ASN A 167 -3.71 -8.83 5.63
C ASN A 167 -4.42 -7.63 6.28
N ASN A 168 -5.08 -6.76 5.50
CA ASN A 168 -5.73 -5.53 6.00
C ASN A 168 -4.78 -4.59 6.75
N THR A 169 -3.51 -4.52 6.35
CA THR A 169 -2.48 -3.66 6.99
C THR A 169 -2.18 -2.38 6.21
N ASN A 170 -2.98 -2.05 5.19
CA ASN A 170 -2.73 -0.91 4.28
C ASN A 170 -2.52 0.42 5.01
N PHE A 171 -3.34 0.70 6.02
CA PHE A 171 -3.20 1.85 6.89
C PHE A 171 -1.80 1.98 7.51
N LYS A 172 -1.33 0.88 8.10
CA LYS A 172 -0.04 0.82 8.80
C LYS A 172 1.11 0.95 7.81
N LEU A 173 1.01 0.26 6.67
CA LEU A 173 2.01 0.31 5.62
C LEU A 173 2.12 1.72 5.03
N ASP A 174 1.00 2.35 4.67
CA ASP A 174 0.93 3.71 4.11
C ASP A 174 1.60 4.75 5.05
N GLN A 175 1.34 4.65 6.36
CA GLN A 175 2.07 5.45 7.35
C GLN A 175 3.59 5.18 7.31
N ILE A 176 4.00 3.91 7.31
CA ILE A 176 5.42 3.52 7.27
C ILE A 176 6.10 4.02 5.99
N CYS A 177 5.42 3.94 4.83
CA CYS A 177 5.94 4.42 3.55
C CYS A 177 6.28 5.91 3.62
N ARG A 178 5.34 6.75 4.10
CA ARG A 178 5.58 8.20 4.26
C ARG A 178 6.73 8.51 5.20
N GLU A 179 6.79 7.84 6.35
CA GLU A 179 7.87 8.05 7.32
C GLU A 179 9.23 7.62 6.76
N THR A 180 9.27 6.47 6.08
CA THR A 180 10.48 5.89 5.51
C THR A 180 11.03 6.74 4.37
N ALA A 181 10.16 7.26 3.50
CA ALA A 181 10.56 8.17 2.43
C ALA A 181 11.30 9.39 2.97
N LEU A 182 10.73 10.07 3.97
CA LEU A 182 11.34 11.27 4.57
C LEU A 182 12.64 10.96 5.31
N LYS A 183 12.67 9.91 6.13
CA LYS A 183 13.86 9.50 6.89
C LYS A 183 15.01 9.07 5.97
N THR A 184 14.70 8.28 4.95
CA THR A 184 15.69 7.83 3.98
C THR A 184 16.21 9.01 3.17
N ALA A 185 15.33 9.90 2.71
CA ALA A 185 15.72 11.09 1.97
C ALA A 185 16.61 12.02 2.81
N ALA A 186 16.29 12.23 4.09
CA ALA A 186 17.14 12.99 5.01
C ALA A 186 18.53 12.36 5.17
N THR A 187 18.56 11.03 5.39
CA THR A 187 19.81 10.26 5.52
C THR A 187 20.66 10.38 4.27
N LYS A 188 20.03 10.30 3.09
CA LYS A 188 20.69 10.48 1.79
C LYS A 188 20.96 11.94 1.46
N ARG A 189 20.52 12.93 2.25
CA ARG A 189 20.66 14.38 1.97
C ARG A 189 20.01 14.78 0.64
N VAL A 190 18.78 14.34 0.41
CA VAL A 190 17.96 14.82 -0.71
C VAL A 190 17.47 16.23 -0.36
N ASN A 191 17.79 17.21 -1.20
CA ASN A 191 17.39 18.61 -1.06
C ASN A 191 16.50 19.08 -2.23
N LYS A 192 15.80 18.13 -2.85
CA LYS A 192 14.89 18.31 -3.97
C LYS A 192 13.50 17.85 -3.55
N LYS A 193 12.54 17.98 -4.47
CA LYS A 193 11.19 17.45 -4.24
C LYS A 193 11.21 15.93 -4.08
N ILE A 194 10.35 15.43 -3.20
CA ILE A 194 10.15 14.02 -2.95
C ILE A 194 8.69 13.73 -3.22
N PHE A 195 8.45 12.81 -4.13
CA PHE A 195 7.12 12.27 -4.39
C PHE A 195 6.91 11.03 -3.53
N ILE A 196 5.75 10.96 -2.90
CA ILE A 196 5.39 9.91 -1.95
C ILE A 196 4.00 9.41 -2.29
N ASN A 197 3.92 8.13 -2.61
CA ASN A 197 2.67 7.39 -2.78
C ASN A 197 1.77 7.54 -1.54
N PHE A 198 0.48 7.75 -1.79
CA PHE A 198 -0.53 7.96 -0.77
C PHE A 198 -1.82 7.19 -1.08
N LEU A 199 -2.30 6.39 -0.10
CA LEU A 199 -3.54 5.64 -0.21
C LEU A 199 -4.70 6.36 0.50
N PRO A 200 -5.67 6.97 -0.22
CA PRO A 200 -6.76 7.72 0.41
C PRO A 200 -7.70 6.85 1.25
N THR A 201 -7.93 5.61 0.83
CA THR A 201 -8.72 4.61 1.57
C THR A 201 -8.14 4.30 2.94
N SER A 202 -6.86 4.60 3.15
CA SER A 202 -6.15 4.45 4.42
C SER A 202 -6.23 5.69 5.31
N ILE A 203 -7.00 6.72 4.99
CA ILE A 203 -7.21 7.85 5.89
C ILE A 203 -8.67 7.90 6.29
N TYR A 204 -8.95 7.86 7.59
CA TYR A 204 -10.29 8.10 8.14
C TYR A 204 -10.39 9.47 8.82
N ASP A 205 -9.27 9.95 9.37
CA ASP A 205 -9.14 11.29 9.96
C ASP A 205 -7.85 11.91 9.41
N PRO A 206 -7.94 12.88 8.48
CA PRO A 206 -6.75 13.48 7.86
C PRO A 206 -5.81 14.10 8.89
N GLU A 207 -6.36 14.77 9.90
CA GLU A 207 -5.56 15.46 10.90
C GLU A 207 -4.75 14.47 11.72
N PHE A 208 -5.39 13.41 12.21
CA PHE A 208 -4.70 12.36 12.97
C PHE A 208 -3.71 11.57 12.11
N CYS A 209 -4.10 11.17 10.89
CA CYS A 209 -3.32 10.26 10.05
C CYS A 209 -2.06 10.93 9.45
N LEU A 210 -2.07 12.25 9.29
CA LEU A 210 -0.95 13.02 8.76
C LEU A 210 -0.06 13.66 9.80
N GLN A 211 -0.50 13.72 11.06
CA GLN A 211 0.29 14.28 12.15
C GLN A 211 1.71 13.71 12.17
N ALA A 212 1.86 12.41 11.91
CA ALA A 212 3.17 11.76 11.81
C ALA A 212 4.02 12.35 10.67
N THR A 213 3.49 12.47 9.45
CA THR A 213 4.22 13.01 8.30
C THR A 213 4.61 14.47 8.51
N VAL A 214 3.68 15.30 8.97
CA VAL A 214 3.92 16.73 9.26
C VAL A 214 4.98 16.87 10.35
N LYS A 215 4.92 16.04 11.39
CA LYS A 215 5.91 16.01 12.46
C LYS A 215 7.30 15.63 11.92
N TRP A 216 7.41 14.60 11.11
CA TRP A 216 8.68 14.18 10.51
C TRP A 216 9.25 15.23 9.57
N ALA A 217 8.42 15.83 8.70
CA ALA A 217 8.84 16.91 7.82
C ALA A 217 9.45 18.07 8.63
N LYS A 218 8.78 18.50 9.70
CA LYS A 218 9.30 19.54 10.60
C LYS A 218 10.57 19.12 11.34
N GLN A 219 10.64 17.89 11.85
CA GLN A 219 11.80 17.38 12.59
C GLN A 219 13.06 17.25 11.71
N LEU A 220 12.87 16.96 10.43
CA LEU A 220 13.93 16.78 9.44
C LEU A 220 14.21 18.06 8.62
N ASP A 221 13.59 19.18 8.98
CA ASP A 221 13.71 20.48 8.30
C ASP A 221 13.37 20.45 6.80
N TYR A 222 12.40 19.61 6.43
CA TYR A 222 11.82 19.63 5.09
C TYR A 222 10.74 20.71 4.99
N ASP A 223 10.89 21.59 3.99
CA ASP A 223 9.79 22.44 3.54
C ASP A 223 8.65 21.55 3.00
N PRO A 224 7.41 21.64 3.53
CA PRO A 224 6.26 20.92 3.02
C PRO A 224 6.05 21.06 1.51
N LYS A 225 6.45 22.19 0.89
CA LYS A 225 6.37 22.42 -0.56
C LYS A 225 7.32 21.53 -1.38
N ASN A 226 8.21 20.82 -0.72
CA ASN A 226 9.09 19.81 -1.33
C ASN A 226 8.57 18.39 -1.17
N ILE A 227 7.39 18.20 -0.58
CA ILE A 227 6.74 16.89 -0.47
C ILE A 227 5.49 16.92 -1.37
N ILE A 228 5.45 15.99 -2.31
CA ILE A 228 4.35 15.81 -3.27
C ILE A 228 3.71 14.47 -2.97
N PHE A 229 2.39 14.45 -2.75
CA PHE A 229 1.66 13.21 -2.54
C PHE A 229 1.02 12.73 -3.83
N GLU A 230 1.26 11.47 -4.18
CA GLU A 230 0.71 10.82 -5.36
C GLU A 230 -0.58 10.09 -4.98
N VAL A 231 -1.68 10.42 -5.66
CA VAL A 231 -2.98 9.76 -5.53
C VAL A 231 -3.19 8.91 -6.78
N VAL A 232 -3.33 7.60 -6.63
CA VAL A 232 -3.56 6.69 -7.76
C VAL A 232 -5.02 6.76 -8.24
N GLU A 233 -5.27 6.70 -9.55
CA GLU A 233 -6.63 6.72 -10.12
C GLU A 233 -7.50 5.55 -9.63
N THR A 234 -6.95 4.35 -9.53
CA THR A 234 -7.69 3.10 -9.28
C THR A 234 -8.24 2.96 -7.87
N GLU A 235 -7.84 3.83 -6.94
CA GLU A 235 -8.42 3.87 -5.61
C GLU A 235 -9.91 4.22 -5.75
N LYS A 236 -10.78 3.21 -5.64
CA LYS A 236 -12.23 3.38 -5.61
C LYS A 236 -12.62 4.13 -4.35
N VAL A 237 -12.47 5.44 -4.39
CA VAL A 237 -12.92 6.32 -3.33
C VAL A 237 -14.43 6.44 -3.45
N GLU A 238 -15.14 5.66 -2.62
CA GLU A 238 -16.61 5.74 -2.52
C GLU A 238 -17.05 7.11 -2.00
N ASP A 239 -16.29 7.69 -1.06
CA ASP A 239 -16.56 9.01 -0.49
C ASP A 239 -15.61 10.09 -1.05
N LYS A 240 -16.03 10.69 -2.17
CA LYS A 240 -15.32 11.80 -2.81
C LYS A 240 -15.21 13.04 -1.91
N THR A 241 -16.15 13.25 -0.98
CA THR A 241 -16.13 14.40 -0.07
C THR A 241 -14.98 14.24 0.90
N HIS A 242 -14.85 13.04 1.46
CA HIS A 242 -13.76 12.70 2.35
C HIS A 242 -12.38 12.86 1.70
N LEU A 243 -12.21 12.38 0.46
CA LEU A 243 -10.98 12.61 -0.30
C LEU A 243 -10.68 14.11 -0.48
N LYS A 244 -11.68 14.93 -0.81
CA LYS A 244 -11.49 16.39 -0.92
C LYS A 244 -11.03 16.99 0.40
N ASP A 245 -11.58 16.55 1.53
CA ASP A 245 -11.18 17.04 2.86
C ASP A 245 -9.75 16.66 3.21
N ILE A 246 -9.33 15.41 2.91
CA ILE A 246 -7.94 14.96 3.01
C ILE A 246 -7.02 15.90 2.23
N LEU A 247 -7.29 16.08 0.93
CA LEU A 247 -6.42 16.85 0.05
C LEU A 247 -6.39 18.34 0.40
N ASN A 248 -7.52 18.91 0.83
CA ASN A 248 -7.58 20.27 1.33
C ASN A 248 -6.76 20.45 2.60
N PHE A 249 -6.75 19.46 3.49
CA PHE A 249 -5.86 19.47 4.65
C PHE A 249 -4.39 19.45 4.21
N TYR A 250 -4.03 18.62 3.23
CA TYR A 250 -2.65 18.53 2.71
C TYR A 250 -2.18 19.89 2.18
N ARG A 251 -2.99 20.52 1.33
CA ARG A 251 -2.72 21.86 0.77
C ARG A 251 -2.57 22.92 1.85
N LYS A 252 -3.43 22.92 2.88
CA LYS A 252 -3.33 23.85 4.02
C LYS A 252 -2.01 23.70 4.80
N LYS A 253 -1.37 22.52 4.75
CA LYS A 253 -0.04 22.29 5.32
C LYS A 253 1.11 22.62 4.36
N GLY A 254 0.81 23.00 3.12
CA GLY A 254 1.78 23.41 2.11
C GLY A 254 2.29 22.27 1.21
N PHE A 255 1.71 21.07 1.33
CA PHE A 255 2.03 19.95 0.44
C PHE A 255 1.42 20.14 -0.95
N LEU A 256 2.07 19.56 -1.95
CA LEU A 256 1.57 19.48 -3.32
C LEU A 256 0.96 18.10 -3.57
N ILE A 257 0.11 17.99 -4.59
CA ILE A 257 -0.60 16.77 -4.95
C ILE A 257 -0.35 16.44 -6.42
N ALA A 258 0.01 15.19 -6.68
CA ALA A 258 0.05 14.61 -8.00
C ALA A 258 -1.09 13.58 -8.16
N LEU A 259 -1.71 13.55 -9.33
CA LEU A 259 -2.60 12.46 -9.74
C LEU A 259 -1.77 11.46 -10.55
N ASP A 260 -1.73 10.22 -10.07
CA ASP A 260 -0.94 9.14 -10.64
C ASP A 260 -1.72 8.27 -11.63
N ASP A 261 -0.99 7.58 -12.49
CA ASP A 261 -1.49 6.60 -13.46
C ASP A 261 -2.62 7.08 -14.38
N VAL A 262 -2.59 8.37 -14.78
CA VAL A 262 -3.59 8.91 -15.71
C VAL A 262 -3.45 8.26 -17.08
N GLY A 263 -4.43 7.43 -17.44
CA GLY A 263 -4.47 6.71 -18.71
C GLY A 263 -4.85 5.23 -18.59
N GLU A 264 -4.79 4.64 -17.39
CA GLU A 264 -5.15 3.23 -17.17
C GLU A 264 -6.66 3.00 -16.99
N GLY A 265 -7.43 4.04 -16.61
CA GLY A 265 -8.85 3.92 -16.26
C GLY A 265 -9.80 4.83 -17.05
N TYR A 266 -11.10 4.60 -16.86
CA TYR A 266 -12.17 5.38 -17.51
C TYR A 266 -12.50 6.69 -16.77
N SER A 267 -11.92 6.95 -15.60
CA SER A 267 -12.37 8.03 -14.68
C SER A 267 -11.34 9.13 -14.43
N SER A 268 -10.18 9.12 -15.10
CA SER A 268 -9.09 10.09 -14.84
C SER A 268 -9.55 11.54 -14.97
N LEU A 269 -10.40 11.87 -15.96
CA LEU A 269 -10.93 13.23 -16.12
C LEU A 269 -11.79 13.68 -14.93
N ASN A 270 -12.62 12.79 -14.39
CA ASN A 270 -13.42 13.10 -13.20
C ASN A 270 -12.51 13.31 -11.98
N MET A 271 -11.45 12.51 -11.84
CA MET A 271 -10.47 12.66 -10.77
C MET A 271 -9.70 13.98 -10.89
N ILE A 272 -9.30 14.40 -12.09
CA ILE A 272 -8.67 15.72 -12.32
C ILE A 272 -9.59 16.84 -11.84
N ILE A 273 -10.88 16.78 -12.16
CA ILE A 273 -11.88 17.78 -11.74
C ILE A 273 -12.06 17.78 -10.22
N ASP A 274 -12.17 16.60 -9.61
CA ASP A 274 -12.45 16.44 -8.19
C ASP A 274 -11.26 16.80 -7.31
N ILE A 275 -10.05 16.41 -7.74
CA ILE A 275 -8.80 16.59 -6.98
C ILE A 275 -8.16 17.93 -7.27
N LYS A 276 -8.18 18.42 -8.52
CA LYS A 276 -7.42 19.59 -9.01
C LYS A 276 -5.92 19.50 -8.66
N PRO A 277 -5.21 18.48 -9.17
CA PRO A 277 -3.83 18.23 -8.78
C PRO A 277 -2.89 19.34 -9.28
N ASP A 278 -1.72 19.46 -8.64
CA ASP A 278 -0.63 20.32 -9.09
C ASP A 278 0.14 19.66 -10.26
N ILE A 279 0.17 18.33 -10.28
CA ILE A 279 0.87 17.51 -11.28
C ILE A 279 -0.05 16.38 -11.75
N ILE A 280 -0.11 16.13 -13.05
CA ILE A 280 -0.67 14.90 -13.63
C ILE A 280 0.49 14.04 -14.12
N LYS A 281 0.57 12.80 -13.61
CA LYS A 281 1.50 11.77 -14.08
C LYS A 281 0.78 10.94 -15.13
N VAL A 282 1.29 10.98 -16.35
CA VAL A 282 0.71 10.29 -17.51
C VAL A 282 1.35 8.93 -17.61
N ASP A 283 0.51 7.90 -17.44
CA ASP A 283 0.94 6.52 -17.33
C ASP A 283 1.70 6.01 -18.57
N ARG A 284 2.58 5.03 -18.34
CA ARG A 284 3.37 4.34 -19.36
C ARG A 284 2.50 3.80 -20.50
N ASN A 285 1.26 3.36 -20.27
CA ASN A 285 0.41 2.84 -21.35
C ASN A 285 0.14 3.89 -22.44
N ILE A 286 0.12 5.19 -22.11
CA ILE A 286 0.02 6.28 -23.09
C ILE A 286 1.39 6.61 -23.71
N ILE A 287 2.47 6.51 -22.92
CA ILE A 287 3.82 6.89 -23.37
C ILE A 287 4.46 5.82 -24.28
N ASP A 288 4.20 4.54 -23.99
CA ASP A 288 4.79 3.40 -24.69
C ASP A 288 4.48 3.46 -26.18
N ASN A 289 5.53 3.48 -27.00
CA ASN A 289 5.43 3.51 -28.46
C ASN A 289 4.58 4.67 -29.03
N ILE A 290 4.44 5.78 -28.29
CA ILE A 290 3.63 6.95 -28.67
C ILE A 290 4.01 7.56 -30.03
N GLN A 291 5.27 7.44 -30.44
CA GLN A 291 5.76 7.91 -31.74
C GLN A 291 5.06 7.25 -32.94
N ASN A 292 4.54 6.04 -32.76
CA ASN A 292 3.89 5.26 -33.82
C ASN A 292 2.37 5.20 -33.67
N ASP A 293 1.79 5.89 -32.68
CA ASP A 293 0.36 5.82 -32.36
C ASP A 293 -0.28 7.22 -32.29
N ASN A 294 -1.03 7.55 -33.35
CA ASN A 294 -1.73 8.83 -33.44
C ASN A 294 -2.82 9.01 -32.37
N MET A 295 -3.41 7.92 -31.87
CA MET A 295 -4.43 7.98 -30.83
C MET A 295 -3.78 8.35 -29.50
N LYS A 296 -2.68 7.70 -29.12
CA LYS A 296 -1.90 8.06 -27.91
C LYS A 296 -1.41 9.50 -27.96
N GLN A 297 -0.88 9.96 -29.10
CA GLN A 297 -0.48 11.37 -29.27
C GLN A 297 -1.66 12.34 -29.11
N SER A 298 -2.84 12.00 -29.64
CA SER A 298 -4.03 12.84 -29.53
C SER A 298 -4.52 12.95 -28.09
N ILE A 299 -4.54 11.84 -27.35
CA ILE A 299 -4.87 11.81 -25.92
C ILE A 299 -3.86 12.64 -25.13
N TYR A 300 -2.56 12.46 -25.37
CA TYR A 300 -1.51 13.22 -24.71
C TYR A 300 -1.63 14.73 -24.98
N LYS A 301 -1.93 15.14 -26.22
CA LYS A 301 -2.20 16.54 -26.60
C LYS A 301 -3.41 17.11 -25.85
N ALA A 302 -4.48 16.33 -25.70
CA ALA A 302 -5.66 16.75 -24.95
C ALA A 302 -5.33 16.95 -23.45
N LEU A 303 -4.60 16.02 -22.83
CA LEU A 303 -4.11 16.17 -21.46
C LEU A 303 -3.20 17.39 -21.31
N ARG A 304 -2.34 17.65 -22.30
CA ARG A 304 -1.48 18.82 -22.34
C ARG A 304 -2.27 20.13 -22.36
N GLN A 305 -3.30 20.20 -23.19
CA GLN A 305 -4.17 21.36 -23.28
C GLN A 305 -4.88 21.63 -21.94
N ILE A 306 -5.52 20.59 -21.38
CA ILE A 306 -6.22 20.68 -20.09
C ILE A 306 -5.26 21.16 -19.00
N SER A 307 -4.05 20.58 -18.95
CA SER A 307 -3.06 20.90 -17.93
C SER A 307 -2.59 22.35 -18.06
N HIS A 308 -2.30 22.80 -19.28
CA HIS A 308 -1.89 24.17 -19.56
C HIS A 308 -2.95 25.20 -19.16
N GLU A 309 -4.22 24.96 -19.49
CA GLU A 309 -5.33 25.89 -19.19
C GLU A 309 -5.63 26.02 -17.69
N ASN A 310 -5.19 25.06 -16.88
CA ASN A 310 -5.49 24.97 -15.44
C ASN A 310 -4.24 25.08 -14.55
N ASP A 311 -3.11 25.54 -15.10
CA ASP A 311 -1.82 25.65 -14.40
C ASP A 311 -1.32 24.33 -13.76
N ILE A 312 -1.69 23.19 -14.34
CA ILE A 312 -1.27 21.85 -13.93
C ILE A 312 -0.02 21.46 -14.72
N LYS A 313 0.93 20.80 -14.06
CA LYS A 313 2.14 20.27 -14.70
C LYS A 313 1.94 18.85 -15.20
N LEU A 314 2.48 18.54 -16.38
CA LEU A 314 2.51 17.18 -16.90
C LEU A 314 3.85 16.50 -16.64
N LEU A 315 3.76 15.28 -16.10
CA LEU A 315 4.87 14.35 -15.94
C LEU A 315 4.62 13.14 -16.84
N ALA A 316 5.52 12.83 -17.78
CA ALA A 316 5.44 11.61 -18.58
C ALA A 316 6.19 10.46 -17.88
N GLU A 317 5.49 9.36 -17.61
CA GLU A 317 6.01 8.21 -16.88
C GLU A 317 6.57 7.14 -17.81
N GLY A 318 7.54 6.38 -17.29
CA GLY A 318 8.11 5.24 -17.98
C GLY A 318 8.69 5.58 -19.36
N VAL A 319 9.27 6.77 -19.58
CA VAL A 319 9.98 7.06 -20.83
C VAL A 319 11.24 6.18 -20.92
N GLU A 320 11.32 5.33 -21.94
CA GLU A 320 12.42 4.36 -22.09
C GLU A 320 13.29 4.63 -23.32
N THR A 321 12.73 5.26 -24.36
CA THR A 321 13.43 5.52 -25.63
C THR A 321 13.55 7.00 -25.95
N VAL A 322 14.51 7.35 -26.81
CA VAL A 322 14.71 8.74 -27.26
C VAL A 322 13.56 9.19 -28.17
N GLU A 323 12.96 8.26 -28.92
CA GLU A 323 11.80 8.50 -29.77
C GLU A 323 10.59 8.92 -28.95
N GLU A 324 10.28 8.20 -27.87
CA GLU A 324 9.20 8.56 -26.93
C GLU A 324 9.45 9.93 -26.31
N LEU A 325 10.68 10.15 -25.81
CA LEU A 325 11.09 11.43 -25.23
C LEU A 325 10.89 12.59 -26.21
N ASN A 326 11.26 12.40 -27.47
CA ASN A 326 11.14 13.43 -28.50
C ASN A 326 9.67 13.83 -28.71
N ILE A 327 8.76 12.86 -28.77
CA ILE A 327 7.33 13.11 -28.97
C ILE A 327 6.70 13.84 -27.78
N VAL A 328 6.93 13.37 -26.55
CA VAL A 328 6.36 14.05 -25.37
C VAL A 328 6.92 15.46 -25.21
N ARG A 329 8.18 15.68 -25.59
CA ARG A 329 8.82 17.00 -25.59
C ARG A 329 8.25 17.91 -26.68
N GLU A 330 8.02 17.40 -27.89
CA GLU A 330 7.38 18.15 -28.99
C GLU A 330 5.97 18.60 -28.61
N ILE A 331 5.19 17.73 -27.97
CA ILE A 331 3.84 18.05 -27.52
C ILE A 331 3.86 19.03 -26.33
N GLY A 332 4.92 18.99 -25.50
CA GLY A 332 5.20 19.99 -24.48
C GLY A 332 5.07 19.50 -23.04
N VAL A 333 5.66 18.35 -22.72
CA VAL A 333 5.77 17.84 -21.34
C VAL A 333 6.57 18.78 -20.43
N ASP A 334 6.19 18.89 -19.15
CA ASP A 334 6.97 19.65 -18.15
C ASP A 334 8.05 18.77 -17.49
N TYR A 335 7.70 17.55 -17.09
CA TYR A 335 8.55 16.62 -16.36
C TYR A 335 8.63 15.23 -17.02
N VAL A 336 9.76 14.55 -16.88
CA VAL A 336 9.91 13.17 -17.38
C VAL A 336 10.51 12.27 -16.31
N GLN A 337 9.96 11.06 -16.20
CA GLN A 337 10.48 9.97 -15.41
C GLN A 337 10.54 8.70 -16.27
N GLY A 338 11.60 7.91 -16.13
CA GLY A 338 11.73 6.66 -16.86
C GLY A 338 13.15 6.13 -16.97
N PHE A 339 13.28 4.91 -17.45
CA PHE A 339 14.56 4.19 -17.52
C PHE A 339 15.54 4.81 -18.52
N TYR A 340 15.06 5.63 -19.46
CA TYR A 340 15.91 6.45 -20.31
C TYR A 340 16.89 7.31 -19.48
N TYR A 341 16.42 7.88 -18.36
CA TYR A 341 17.25 8.72 -17.48
C TYR A 341 17.82 7.95 -16.29
N SER A 342 16.97 7.22 -15.56
CA SER A 342 17.38 6.50 -14.35
C SER A 342 16.37 5.44 -13.96
N LYS A 343 16.88 4.27 -13.55
CA LYS A 343 16.11 3.32 -12.73
C LYS A 343 16.02 3.82 -11.28
N PRO A 344 15.11 3.26 -10.45
CA PRO A 344 15.13 3.48 -9.01
C PRO A 344 16.43 2.96 -8.37
N LEU A 345 17.12 3.80 -7.60
CA LEU A 345 18.42 3.46 -6.99
C LEU A 345 18.43 3.75 -5.47
N VAL A 346 19.22 2.98 -4.72
CA VAL A 346 19.47 3.22 -3.29
C VAL A 346 20.11 4.59 -3.07
N GLU A 347 21.06 4.96 -3.93
CA GLU A 347 21.68 6.28 -3.95
C GLU A 347 21.02 7.14 -5.03
N PRO A 348 20.40 8.28 -4.66
CA PRO A 348 19.77 9.17 -5.63
C PRO A 348 20.81 9.72 -6.62
N VAL A 349 20.50 9.63 -7.92
CA VAL A 349 21.30 10.24 -8.98
C VAL A 349 21.41 11.75 -8.73
N ARG A 350 22.62 12.30 -8.69
CA ARG A 350 22.82 13.75 -8.42
C ARG A 350 23.10 14.60 -9.65
N LYS A 351 23.53 13.95 -10.73
CA LYS A 351 23.87 14.57 -12.00
C LYS A 351 23.40 13.66 -13.13
N LEU A 352 22.77 14.24 -14.13
CA LEU A 352 22.41 13.51 -15.34
C LEU A 352 23.67 13.23 -16.14
N LYS A 353 23.79 12.00 -16.63
CA LYS A 353 24.78 11.65 -17.65
C LYS A 353 24.10 11.97 -18.98
N ILE A 354 24.28 13.20 -19.45
CA ILE A 354 23.78 13.64 -20.77
C ILE A 354 24.83 13.27 -21.80
#